data_AF-A0A1I3Y5C7-F1
#
_entry.id   AF-A0A1I3Y5C7-F1
#
_cell.length_a   1.000
_cell.length_b   1.000
_cell.length_c   1.000
_cell.angle_alpha   90.00
_cell.angle_beta   90.00
_cell.angle_gamma   90.00
#
_symmetry.space_group_name_H-M   'P 1'
#
loop_
_entity.id
_entity.type
_entity.pdbx_description
1 polymer ?
#
loop_
_entity_poly.entity_id
_entity_poly.type
_entity_poly.pdbx_seq_one_letter_code
_entity_poly.pdbx_strand_id
1 'polypeptide(L)'
;MLDRSVRRKAWTMLCLAALALSGGACSAQNPRLTATKAATGVGTDPFAGDWGFSTRCYKGHYVGITLTRDGAGYTGTWSDGTDIWGSDGNFRGRLRDDKLEVDVCTTTEQRGGYARCPAYTADAAYFVRSGERLLWYRREGEVSDEYLSLNRQAAHQVPVVESEEVCEE
;
A
#
# COMPACT_ATOMS: atom_id res chain seq x y z
N MET A 1 -9.98 -31.44 -39.63
CA MET A 1 -10.22 -32.86 -39.98
C MET A 1 -9.36 -33.70 -39.05
N LEU A 2 -9.79 -34.60 -38.17
CA LEU A 2 -11.07 -35.27 -37.86
C LEU A 2 -11.08 -35.48 -36.33
N ASP A 3 -12.10 -35.01 -35.60
CA ASP A 3 -13.16 -35.83 -34.98
C ASP A 3 -12.83 -37.33 -34.77
N ARG A 4 -12.93 -37.79 -33.51
CA ARG A 4 -13.31 -39.18 -33.16
C ARG A 4 -13.82 -39.29 -31.71
N SER A 5 -15.08 -38.89 -31.55
CA SER A 5 -16.20 -39.76 -31.13
C SER A 5 -15.95 -40.85 -30.05
N VAL A 6 -16.55 -40.62 -28.88
CA VAL A 6 -17.50 -41.47 -28.11
C VAL A 6 -17.44 -43.00 -28.29
N ARG A 7 -17.30 -43.75 -27.18
CA ARG A 7 -18.00 -45.04 -26.99
C ARG A 7 -18.57 -45.22 -25.58
N ARG A 8 -19.87 -45.51 -25.58
CA ARG A 8 -20.77 -45.86 -24.47
C ARG A 8 -20.63 -47.35 -24.08
N LYS A 9 -21.07 -47.71 -22.87
CA LYS A 9 -21.92 -48.89 -22.51
C LYS A 9 -22.00 -48.96 -20.97
N ALA A 10 -23.11 -48.57 -20.32
CA ALA A 10 -24.39 -49.27 -20.19
C ALA A 10 -24.25 -50.70 -19.62
N TRP A 11 -24.44 -50.84 -18.31
CA TRP A 11 -24.77 -52.09 -17.62
C TRP A 11 -26.01 -51.87 -16.75
N THR A 12 -26.74 -52.96 -16.58
CA THR A 12 -28.20 -53.06 -16.56
C THR A 12 -28.78 -53.11 -15.15
N MET A 13 -30.09 -52.83 -15.09
CA MET A 13 -31.00 -52.84 -13.93
C MET A 13 -31.10 -54.17 -13.16
N LEU A 14 -31.63 -54.02 -11.92
CA LEU A 14 -32.80 -54.68 -11.27
C LEU A 14 -32.39 -55.21 -9.87
N CYS A 15 -32.99 -54.81 -8.75
CA CYS A 15 -34.36 -55.17 -8.36
C CYS A 15 -34.85 -54.44 -7.09
N LEU A 16 -36.14 -54.10 -7.14
CA LEU A 16 -37.20 -54.26 -6.12
C LEU A 16 -37.21 -53.41 -4.84
N ALA A 17 -38.41 -52.84 -4.65
CA ALA A 17 -38.85 -51.94 -3.61
C ALA A 17 -39.21 -52.66 -2.29
N ALA A 18 -39.10 -51.94 -1.18
CA ALA A 18 -39.99 -52.10 -0.03
C ALA A 18 -40.13 -50.78 0.72
N LEU A 19 -41.39 -50.43 1.01
CA LEU A 19 -41.82 -49.22 1.73
C LEU A 19 -41.37 -49.23 3.19
N ALA A 20 -41.04 -48.04 3.71
CA ALA A 20 -41.30 -47.71 5.11
C ALA A 20 -41.62 -46.21 5.24
N LEU A 21 -42.81 -45.93 5.78
CA LEU A 21 -43.30 -44.61 6.15
C LEU A 21 -42.65 -44.16 7.47
N SER A 22 -42.06 -42.96 7.47
CA SER A 22 -41.86 -42.06 8.63
C SER A 22 -40.92 -40.95 8.16
N GLY A 23 -41.33 -39.70 7.99
CA GLY A 23 -41.80 -38.84 9.08
C GLY A 23 -40.60 -38.17 9.74
N GLY A 24 -40.21 -36.98 9.28
CA GLY A 24 -39.17 -36.15 9.91
C GLY A 24 -37.95 -35.86 9.03
N ALA A 25 -38.10 -34.96 8.05
CA ALA A 25 -36.97 -34.41 7.30
C ALA A 25 -36.19 -33.42 8.17
N CYS A 26 -35.11 -33.87 8.81
CA CYS A 26 -34.00 -33.00 9.22
C CYS A 26 -32.82 -33.32 8.29
N SER A 27 -32.85 -32.74 7.09
CA SER A 27 -31.65 -32.61 6.25
C SER A 27 -31.38 -31.13 6.12
N ALA A 28 -30.29 -30.70 6.75
CA ALA A 28 -29.72 -29.38 6.62
C ALA A 28 -29.48 -29.09 5.13
N GLN A 29 -30.40 -28.33 4.53
CA GLN A 29 -30.18 -27.68 3.26
C GLN A 29 -29.22 -26.54 3.55
N ASN A 30 -27.94 -26.77 3.30
CA ASN A 30 -26.95 -25.71 3.26
C ASN A 30 -27.40 -24.74 2.15
N PRO A 31 -27.88 -23.52 2.45
CA PRO A 31 -28.14 -22.58 1.37
C PRO A 31 -26.81 -22.39 0.67
N ARG A 32 -26.74 -22.77 -0.62
CA ARG A 32 -25.70 -22.23 -1.50
C ARG A 32 -25.92 -20.73 -1.46
N LEU A 33 -25.13 -20.06 -0.63
CA LEU A 33 -24.90 -18.64 -0.73
C LEU A 33 -24.38 -18.44 -2.15
N THR A 34 -25.29 -18.09 -3.06
CA THR A 34 -24.95 -17.22 -4.17
C THR A 34 -24.41 -15.96 -3.52
N ALA A 35 -23.11 -16.00 -3.22
CA ALA A 35 -22.31 -14.81 -3.03
C ALA A 35 -22.36 -14.10 -4.38
N THR A 36 -23.37 -13.26 -4.55
CA THR A 36 -23.18 -12.03 -5.31
C THR A 36 -21.97 -11.41 -4.65
N LYS A 37 -20.79 -11.61 -5.25
CA LYS A 37 -19.57 -10.93 -4.88
C LYS A 37 -19.86 -9.47 -5.17
N ALA A 38 -20.46 -8.79 -4.19
CA ALA A 38 -20.34 -7.36 -4.06
C ALA A 38 -18.83 -7.15 -3.97
N ALA A 39 -18.24 -6.74 -5.07
CA ALA A 39 -16.92 -6.13 -5.07
C ALA A 39 -17.07 -4.80 -4.34
N THR A 40 -17.22 -4.86 -3.03
CA THR A 40 -16.86 -3.76 -2.17
C THR A 40 -15.35 -3.76 -2.21
N GLY A 41 -14.77 -3.05 -3.18
CA GLY A 41 -13.42 -2.57 -3.03
C GLY A 41 -13.42 -1.79 -1.72
N VAL A 42 -12.87 -2.40 -0.67
CA VAL A 42 -12.33 -1.61 0.44
C VAL A 42 -11.36 -0.68 -0.25
N GLY A 43 -11.75 0.58 -0.42
CA GLY A 43 -10.91 1.56 -1.06
C GLY A 43 -9.61 1.58 -0.28
N THR A 44 -8.55 1.03 -0.87
CA THR A 44 -7.22 1.09 -0.29
C THR A 44 -6.94 2.56 -0.03
N ASP A 45 -6.61 2.91 1.21
CA ASP A 45 -6.29 4.28 1.53
C ASP A 45 -5.18 4.76 0.57
N PRO A 46 -5.39 5.88 -0.13
CA PRO A 46 -4.49 6.30 -1.19
C PRO A 46 -3.07 6.56 -0.68
N PHE A 47 -2.95 7.09 0.54
CA PHE A 47 -1.67 7.52 1.11
C PHE A 47 -1.10 6.52 2.11
N ALA A 48 -1.94 5.76 2.82
CA ALA A 48 -1.46 4.87 3.86
C ALA A 48 -0.59 3.72 3.32
N GLY A 49 0.34 3.31 4.17
CA GLY A 49 1.33 2.28 3.90
C GLY A 49 2.75 2.81 3.92
N ASP A 50 3.66 1.94 3.49
CA ASP A 50 5.08 2.21 3.43
C ASP A 50 5.51 2.57 2.00
N TRP A 51 6.33 3.61 1.93
CA TRP A 51 6.82 4.22 0.71
C TRP A 51 8.33 4.38 0.81
N GLY A 52 9.00 4.26 -0.32
CA GLY A 52 10.42 4.62 -0.33
C GLY A 52 11.04 4.75 -1.68
N PHE A 53 12.28 5.19 -1.61
CA PHE A 53 13.15 5.42 -2.73
C PHE A 53 14.56 5.01 -2.32
N SER A 54 15.30 4.44 -3.26
CA SER A 54 16.73 4.31 -3.09
C SER A 54 17.47 4.41 -4.39
N THR A 55 18.67 4.95 -4.29
CA THR A 55 19.73 4.86 -5.30
C THR A 55 21.04 4.49 -4.62
N ARG A 56 21.93 3.82 -5.34
CA ARG A 56 23.35 3.62 -4.95
C ARG A 56 24.29 4.65 -5.59
N CYS A 57 23.78 5.52 -6.47
CA CYS A 57 24.57 6.55 -7.13
C CYS A 57 25.10 7.57 -6.11
N TYR A 58 26.31 8.08 -6.36
CA TYR A 58 26.91 9.24 -5.66
C TYR A 58 26.74 9.25 -4.13
N LYS A 59 27.14 8.15 -3.45
CA LYS A 59 27.02 7.88 -1.99
C LYS A 59 25.65 7.40 -1.51
N GLY A 60 24.80 7.04 -2.46
CA GLY A 60 23.46 6.54 -2.21
C GLY A 60 22.54 7.61 -1.65
N HIS A 61 21.25 7.38 -1.84
CA HIS A 61 20.20 8.17 -1.22
C HIS A 61 19.05 7.22 -0.93
N TYR A 62 18.58 7.19 0.31
CA TYR A 62 17.59 6.25 0.80
C TYR A 62 16.54 7.04 1.58
N VAL A 63 15.30 6.92 1.12
CA VAL A 63 14.15 7.58 1.74
C VAL A 63 13.11 6.54 2.08
N GLY A 64 12.57 6.66 3.28
CA GLY A 64 11.49 5.82 3.80
C GLY A 64 10.41 6.69 4.41
N ILE A 65 9.14 6.39 4.11
CA ILE A 65 7.97 7.06 4.67
C ILE A 65 6.93 6.01 5.05
N THR A 66 6.46 6.06 6.27
CA THR A 66 5.28 5.29 6.70
C THR A 66 4.15 6.27 6.98
N LEU A 67 3.00 6.07 6.33
CA LEU A 67 1.79 6.85 6.58
C LEU A 67 0.70 5.94 7.12
N THR A 68 0.11 6.33 8.23
CA THR A 68 -1.02 5.66 8.87
C THR A 68 -2.19 6.62 8.91
N ARG A 69 -3.36 6.18 8.44
CA ARG A 69 -4.59 6.95 8.64
C ARG A 69 -4.97 6.92 10.11
N ASP A 70 -5.15 8.10 10.69
CA ASP A 70 -5.59 8.30 12.08
C ASP A 70 -6.84 9.20 12.07
N GLY A 71 -8.01 8.57 12.17
CA GLY A 71 -9.31 9.23 12.01
C GLY A 71 -9.44 9.95 10.67
N ALA A 72 -9.61 11.28 10.72
CA ALA A 72 -9.73 12.14 9.54
C ALA A 72 -8.37 12.60 8.97
N GLY A 73 -7.28 12.39 9.71
CA GLY A 73 -5.93 12.79 9.32
C GLY A 73 -5.01 11.61 9.09
N TYR A 74 -3.71 11.91 9.05
CA TYR A 74 -2.65 10.94 8.96
C TYR A 74 -1.58 11.23 10.01
N THR A 75 -0.93 10.18 10.48
CA THR A 75 0.34 10.24 11.21
C THR A 75 1.37 9.42 10.46
N GLY A 76 2.64 9.69 10.68
CA GLY A 76 3.66 8.92 10.00
C GLY A 76 5.06 9.15 10.50
N THR A 77 5.99 8.38 9.95
CA THR A 77 7.42 8.54 10.14
C THR A 77 8.08 8.81 8.80
N TRP A 78 9.25 9.45 8.86
CA TRP A 78 10.11 9.62 7.70
C TRP A 78 11.57 9.39 8.06
N SER A 79 12.34 8.96 7.08
CA SER A 79 13.80 8.92 7.10
C SER A 79 14.32 9.36 5.73
N ASP A 80 15.37 10.17 5.73
CA ASP A 80 16.03 10.66 4.53
C ASP A 80 17.54 10.70 4.80
N GLY A 81 18.31 9.96 4.02
CA GLY A 81 19.75 9.87 4.24
C GLY A 81 20.54 9.26 3.10
N THR A 82 21.85 9.27 3.27
CA THR A 82 22.85 8.72 2.37
C THR A 82 23.68 7.68 3.15
N ASP A 83 24.72 7.13 2.54
CA ASP A 83 25.70 6.29 3.23
C ASP A 83 26.50 7.05 4.33
N ILE A 84 26.40 8.39 4.39
CA ILE A 84 27.22 9.25 5.26
C ILE A 84 26.41 9.88 6.39
N TRP A 85 25.20 10.35 6.09
CA TRP A 85 24.38 11.12 7.01
C TRP A 85 22.90 10.84 6.79
N GLY A 86 22.06 11.27 7.72
CA GLY A 86 20.62 11.20 7.54
C GLY A 86 19.87 11.95 8.63
N SER A 87 18.58 12.09 8.42
CA SER A 87 17.64 12.59 9.40
C SER A 87 16.36 11.76 9.35
N ASP A 88 15.65 11.75 10.45
CA ASP A 88 14.39 11.06 10.63
C ASP A 88 13.46 11.87 11.52
N GLY A 89 12.19 11.50 11.52
CA GLY A 89 11.22 12.07 12.44
C GLY A 89 9.80 11.66 12.11
N ASN A 90 8.85 12.54 12.41
CA ASN A 90 7.43 12.25 12.29
C ASN A 90 6.68 13.26 11.42
N PHE A 91 5.60 12.77 10.83
CA PHE A 91 4.57 13.57 10.17
C PHE A 91 3.28 13.58 10.99
N ARG A 92 2.56 14.69 10.88
CA ARG A 92 1.12 14.73 11.06
C ARG A 92 0.50 15.42 9.86
N GLY A 93 -0.53 14.83 9.30
CA GLY A 93 -1.05 15.18 8.00
C GLY A 93 -2.56 15.41 8.00
N ARG A 94 -3.00 16.30 7.13
CA ARG A 94 -4.41 16.54 6.84
C ARG A 94 -4.63 16.49 5.34
N LEU A 95 -5.70 15.84 4.93
CA LEU A 95 -6.10 15.83 3.54
C LEU A 95 -6.74 17.18 3.21
N ARG A 96 -6.25 17.84 2.16
CA ARG A 96 -6.89 18.98 1.52
C ARG A 96 -6.95 18.71 0.03
N ASP A 97 -8.16 18.66 -0.50
CA ASP A 97 -8.41 18.23 -1.88
C ASP A 97 -7.76 16.87 -2.17
N ASP A 98 -6.83 16.82 -3.11
CA ASP A 98 -6.05 15.64 -3.51
C ASP A 98 -4.64 15.58 -2.88
N LYS A 99 -4.33 16.52 -1.97
CA LYS A 99 -3.02 16.65 -1.32
C LYS A 99 -3.09 16.23 0.14
N LEU A 100 -2.11 15.44 0.56
CA LEU A 100 -1.85 15.22 1.97
C LEU A 100 -0.83 16.27 2.43
N GLU A 101 -1.29 17.38 2.99
CA GLU A 101 -0.42 18.39 3.60
C GLU A 101 0.09 17.89 4.94
N VAL A 102 1.39 18.03 5.20
CA VAL A 102 2.01 17.54 6.42
C VAL A 102 2.79 18.62 7.16
N ASP A 103 2.61 18.64 8.47
CA ASP A 103 3.57 19.25 9.37
C ASP A 103 4.64 18.20 9.69
N VAL A 104 5.88 18.65 9.84
CA VAL A 104 7.05 17.77 9.98
C VAL A 104 7.80 18.10 11.26
N CYS A 105 8.24 17.08 12.00
CA CYS A 105 9.24 17.22 13.04
C CYS A 105 10.40 16.25 12.79
N THR A 106 11.57 16.57 13.35
CA THR A 106 12.76 15.70 13.31
C THR A 106 13.12 15.19 14.70
N THR A 107 13.73 14.01 14.77
CA THR A 107 14.32 13.45 15.99
C THR A 107 15.53 14.27 16.46
N THR A 108 16.34 14.76 15.51
CA THR A 108 17.57 15.52 15.76
C THR A 108 17.52 16.86 15.08
N GLU A 109 17.50 17.93 15.86
CA GLU A 109 17.46 19.30 15.35
C GLU A 109 18.70 19.63 14.52
N GLN A 110 18.49 20.20 13.33
CA GLN A 110 19.54 20.73 12.49
C GLN A 110 19.29 22.22 12.28
N ARG A 111 20.36 23.02 12.24
CA ARG A 111 20.24 24.47 12.10
C ARG A 111 19.57 24.81 10.77
N GLY A 112 18.40 25.45 10.82
CA GLY A 112 17.60 25.79 9.64
C GLY A 112 16.76 24.63 9.09
N GLY A 113 16.71 23.48 9.77
CA GLY A 113 15.87 22.34 9.43
C GLY A 113 14.52 22.37 10.15
N TYR A 114 13.88 21.20 10.21
CA TYR A 114 12.62 21.03 10.92
C TYR A 114 12.76 21.19 12.44
N ALA A 115 11.67 21.59 13.09
CA ALA A 115 11.58 21.61 14.54
C ALA A 115 11.75 20.20 15.13
N ARG A 116 12.34 20.12 16.32
CA ARG A 116 12.50 18.84 17.03
C ARG A 116 11.17 18.36 17.59
N CYS A 117 10.85 17.07 17.42
CA CYS A 117 9.67 16.46 18.00
C CYS A 117 9.65 16.65 19.54
N PRO A 118 8.48 16.95 20.16
CA PRO A 118 7.13 16.92 19.59
C PRO A 118 6.67 18.24 18.94
N ALA A 119 7.52 19.25 18.82
CA ALA A 119 7.19 20.46 18.07
C ALA A 119 7.28 20.19 16.57
N TYR A 120 6.35 20.73 15.79
CA TYR A 120 6.29 20.53 14.34
C TYR A 120 6.51 21.85 13.61
N THR A 121 7.30 21.80 12.54
CA THR A 121 7.30 22.82 11.49
C THR A 121 6.01 22.66 10.68
N ALA A 122 5.15 23.67 10.75
CA ALA A 122 3.89 23.65 10.03
C ALA A 122 4.11 23.79 8.53
N ASP A 123 3.23 23.17 7.75
CA ASP A 123 3.16 23.38 6.30
C ASP A 123 4.47 23.08 5.54
N ALA A 124 5.24 22.12 6.04
CA ALA A 124 6.61 21.88 5.57
C ALA A 124 6.66 21.04 4.27
N ALA A 125 5.62 20.26 3.98
CA ALA A 125 5.56 19.42 2.79
C ALA A 125 4.12 19.02 2.45
N TYR A 126 3.94 18.43 1.27
CA TYR A 126 2.73 17.70 0.94
C TYR A 126 3.03 16.49 0.06
N PHE A 127 2.11 15.54 0.05
CA PHE A 127 2.16 14.38 -0.83
C PHE A 127 1.02 14.38 -1.84
N VAL A 128 1.32 13.87 -3.03
CA VAL A 128 0.35 13.63 -4.10
C VAL A 128 0.44 12.19 -4.58
N ARG A 129 -0.69 11.60 -4.94
CA ARG A 129 -0.74 10.31 -5.61
C ARG A 129 -0.58 10.47 -7.11
N SER A 130 0.39 9.77 -7.67
CA SER A 130 0.56 9.64 -9.12
C SER A 130 0.62 8.16 -9.49
N GLY A 131 -0.54 7.60 -9.87
CA GLY A 131 -0.71 6.17 -10.10
C GLY A 131 -0.32 5.35 -8.86
N GLU A 132 0.67 4.47 -9.02
CA GLU A 132 1.19 3.63 -7.94
C GLU A 132 2.23 4.34 -7.05
N ARG A 133 2.69 5.54 -7.42
CA ARG A 133 3.75 6.27 -6.73
C ARG A 133 3.22 7.37 -5.80
N LEU A 134 3.99 7.64 -4.75
CA LEU A 134 3.78 8.77 -3.85
C LEU A 134 4.81 9.86 -4.18
N LEU A 135 4.34 11.02 -4.64
CA LEU A 135 5.20 12.16 -4.90
C LEU A 135 5.32 12.99 -3.63
N TRP A 136 6.55 13.27 -3.19
CA TRP A 136 6.84 14.13 -2.05
C TRP A 136 7.27 15.51 -2.53
N TYR A 137 6.50 16.53 -2.20
CA TYR A 137 6.85 17.93 -2.44
C TYR A 137 7.29 18.58 -1.13
N ARG A 138 8.47 19.22 -1.14
CA ARG A 138 8.98 19.99 0.01
C ARG A 138 8.69 21.47 -0.19
N ARG A 139 8.34 22.17 0.88
CA ARG A 139 8.17 23.63 0.87
C ARG A 139 9.40 24.30 1.45
N GLU A 140 9.96 25.23 0.70
CA GLU A 140 11.08 26.08 1.13
C GLU A 140 10.72 27.54 0.86
N GLY A 141 10.37 28.27 1.91
CA GLY A 141 9.78 29.60 1.79
C GLY A 141 8.42 29.53 1.09
N GLU A 142 8.26 30.28 -0.01
CA GLU A 142 7.03 30.29 -0.82
C GLU A 142 7.06 29.26 -1.96
N VAL A 143 8.18 28.56 -2.16
CA VAL A 143 8.38 27.63 -3.26
C VAL A 143 8.05 26.21 -2.80
N SER A 144 7.44 25.44 -3.70
CA SER A 144 7.19 24.01 -3.52
C SER A 144 7.74 23.25 -4.71
N ASP A 145 8.71 22.38 -4.49
CA ASP A 145 9.34 21.57 -5.53
C ASP A 145 9.09 20.09 -5.29
N GLU A 146 8.98 19.32 -6.38
CA GLU A 146 8.96 17.86 -6.30
C GLU A 146 10.34 17.41 -5.82
N TYR A 147 10.37 16.77 -4.66
CA TYR A 147 11.60 16.26 -4.08
C TYR A 147 11.90 14.85 -4.58
N LEU A 148 10.93 13.93 -4.42
CA LEU A 148 11.10 12.52 -4.79
C LEU A 148 9.80 11.87 -5.22
N SER A 149 9.94 10.85 -6.07
CA SER A 149 8.88 9.93 -6.45
C SER A 149 9.10 8.56 -5.81
N LEU A 150 8.29 8.23 -4.82
CA LEU A 150 8.45 7.04 -3.97
C LEU A 150 7.59 5.88 -4.47
N ASN A 151 8.15 4.68 -4.46
CA ASN A 151 7.44 3.43 -4.76
C ASN A 151 6.82 2.86 -3.48
N ARG A 152 5.83 1.96 -3.62
CA ARG A 152 5.40 1.13 -2.48
C ARG A 152 6.57 0.27 -2.04
N GLN A 153 6.80 0.20 -0.74
CA GLN A 153 7.82 -0.64 -0.14
C GLN A 153 7.12 -1.68 0.74
N ALA A 154 7.56 -2.93 0.71
CA ALA A 154 7.16 -3.88 1.74
C ALA A 154 7.87 -3.47 3.04
N ALA A 155 7.13 -3.39 4.15
CA ALA A 155 7.66 -3.03 5.46
C ALA A 155 9.02 -3.70 5.73
N HIS A 156 10.02 -2.90 6.10
CA HIS A 156 11.38 -3.34 6.46
C HIS A 156 12.30 -3.89 5.36
N GLN A 157 11.97 -3.74 4.07
CA GLN A 157 12.93 -4.12 3.02
C GLN A 157 13.79 -2.92 2.63
N VAL A 158 15.11 -3.01 2.79
CA VAL A 158 16.03 -2.17 2.00
C VAL A 158 15.60 -2.35 0.55
N PRO A 159 15.22 -1.29 -0.16
CA PRO A 159 14.70 -1.40 -1.52
C PRO A 159 15.62 -2.27 -2.38
N VAL A 160 15.00 -3.23 -3.05
CA VAL A 160 15.65 -4.11 -4.01
C VAL A 160 16.30 -3.21 -5.03
N VAL A 161 17.63 -3.25 -5.08
CA VAL A 161 18.42 -2.60 -6.12
C VAL A 161 17.89 -3.18 -7.43
N GLU A 162 17.18 -2.38 -8.24
CA GLU A 162 17.01 -2.77 -9.63
C GLU A 162 18.42 -2.92 -10.19
N SER A 163 18.70 -4.11 -10.73
CA SER A 163 20.04 -4.59 -11.04
C SER A 163 20.77 -3.80 -12.13
N GLU A 164 20.23 -2.66 -12.56
CA GLU A 164 20.72 -1.84 -13.67
C GLU A 164 20.58 -0.34 -13.37
N GLU A 165 20.83 0.08 -12.13
CA GLU A 165 20.94 1.51 -11.86
C GLU A 165 22.21 2.08 -12.49
N VAL A 166 22.06 2.77 -13.64
CA VAL A 166 23.12 3.50 -14.33
C VAL A 166 23.16 4.92 -13.77
N CYS A 167 24.29 5.28 -13.15
CA CYS A 167 24.53 6.64 -12.68
C CYS A 167 25.06 7.47 -13.86
N GLU A 168 24.24 8.36 -14.42
CA GLU A 168 24.71 9.36 -15.39
C GLU A 168 25.50 10.45 -14.64
N GLU A 169 26.67 10.83 -15.17
CA GLU A 169 27.62 11.83 -14.62
C GLU A 169 27.19 13.28 -14.83
#